data_AF-A0A447URP1-F1
#
_entry.id   AF-A0A447URP1-F1
#
_cell.length_a   1.000
_cell.length_b   1.000
_cell.length_c   1.000
_cell.angle_alpha   90.00
_cell.angle_beta   90.00
_cell.angle_gamma   90.00
#
_symmetry.space_group_name_H-M   'P 1'
#
loop_
_entity.id
_entity.type
_entity.pdbx_description
1 polymer ?
#
loop_
_entity_poly.entity_id
_entity_poly.type
_entity_poly.pdbx_seq_one_letter_code
_entity_poly.pdbx_strand_id
1 'polypeptide(L)'
;MRCIGNCHNGNNTNDLDLNLPLPGGTSTFPSHGDAPWTGPSATRNWDIFVTMYQTPDYHPRNGQTDGNALPGKIGTLHIGDAGQNDLDLMMSGASMAFSVMEPTCQGMGINNDEYDRDVDFGDFYRSDFEKTGESVEKPFTFNLFRCSLTTVTVTLTGNHGADNTILTNSSGSAEGVGVKIRSIINNNTQTMKVDGSERVGITYSGNREWYHESIGLDFTGQLIKIGTIKAGTFETVGTFTLSYE
;
A
#
# COMPACT_ATOMS: atom_id res chain seq x y z
N MET A 1 16.22 -20.75 15.72
CA MET A 1 17.59 -21.29 15.56
C MET A 1 17.52 -22.78 15.78
N ARG A 2 18.22 -23.60 15.00
CA ARG A 2 18.14 -25.07 15.03
C ARG A 2 19.52 -25.73 15.09
N CYS A 3 19.65 -26.77 15.90
CA CYS A 3 20.83 -27.66 15.87
C CYS A 3 20.72 -28.66 14.71
N ILE A 4 21.77 -28.83 13.91
CA ILE A 4 21.77 -29.78 12.78
C ILE A 4 22.73 -30.98 12.98
N GLY A 5 23.38 -31.08 14.14
CA GLY A 5 24.17 -32.27 14.49
C GLY A 5 24.91 -32.11 15.81
N ASN A 6 24.99 -33.21 16.58
CA ASN A 6 25.78 -33.39 17.79
C ASN A 6 25.88 -32.16 18.72
N CYS A 7 24.85 -31.34 18.96
CA CYS A 7 24.99 -30.13 19.80
C CYS A 7 24.95 -30.40 21.32
N HIS A 8 24.78 -31.65 21.75
CA HIS A 8 24.89 -32.09 23.13
C HIS A 8 25.18 -33.61 23.18
N ASN A 9 25.59 -34.12 24.35
CA ASN A 9 25.69 -35.55 24.61
C ASN A 9 24.29 -36.16 24.80
N GLY A 10 23.73 -36.82 23.79
CA GLY A 10 22.43 -37.48 23.93
C GLY A 10 21.65 -37.61 22.62
N ASN A 11 20.46 -38.22 22.71
CA ASN A 11 19.58 -38.45 21.57
C ASN A 11 19.14 -37.09 20.98
N ASN A 12 19.45 -36.91 19.70
CA ASN A 12 19.27 -35.74 18.84
C ASN A 12 17.80 -35.40 18.51
N THR A 13 16.84 -35.87 19.31
CA THR A 13 15.40 -35.81 18.98
C THR A 13 14.69 -34.55 19.47
N ASN A 14 15.36 -33.69 20.24
CA ASN A 14 14.83 -32.41 20.68
C ASN A 14 15.60 -31.30 19.98
N ASP A 15 15.20 -30.98 18.75
CA ASP A 15 15.68 -29.80 18.05
C ASP A 15 15.46 -28.58 18.96
N LEU A 16 16.55 -27.96 19.45
CA LEU A 16 16.46 -26.65 20.08
C LEU A 16 15.90 -25.71 19.02
N ASP A 17 14.66 -25.24 19.19
CA ASP A 17 14.10 -24.16 18.38
C ASP A 17 13.93 -22.92 19.25
N LEU A 18 14.84 -21.97 19.08
CA LEU A 18 14.78 -20.67 19.74
C LEU A 18 14.33 -19.60 18.76
N ASN A 19 13.18 -18.98 19.05
CA ASN A 19 12.78 -17.73 18.42
C ASN A 19 13.67 -16.59 18.92
N LEU A 20 14.24 -15.83 17.97
CA LEU A 20 14.99 -14.62 18.30
C LEU A 20 14.05 -13.64 19.04
N PRO A 21 14.55 -12.96 20.09
CA PRO A 21 13.75 -11.98 20.81
C PRO A 21 13.44 -10.77 19.92
N LEU A 22 12.43 -10.00 20.30
CA LEU A 22 12.23 -8.65 19.76
C LEU A 22 13.50 -7.80 19.95
N PRO A 23 13.71 -6.76 19.12
CA PRO A 23 14.89 -5.90 19.22
C PRO A 23 15.16 -5.42 20.65
N GLY A 24 16.38 -5.62 21.14
CA GLY A 24 16.80 -5.27 22.51
C GLY A 24 16.41 -6.29 23.60
N GLY A 25 15.69 -7.35 23.26
CA GLY A 25 15.33 -8.43 24.19
C GLY A 25 16.35 -9.56 24.26
N THR A 26 16.09 -10.53 25.13
CA THR A 26 16.88 -11.76 25.28
C THR A 26 15.94 -12.95 25.42
N SER A 27 16.15 -13.99 24.61
CA SER A 27 15.49 -15.28 24.77
C SER A 27 16.50 -16.27 25.36
N THR A 28 16.12 -16.95 26.45
CA THR A 28 16.99 -17.94 27.11
C THR A 28 16.35 -19.31 27.04
N PHE A 29 17.12 -20.31 26.64
CA PHE A 29 16.74 -21.72 26.73
C PHE A 29 17.68 -22.44 27.70
N PRO A 30 17.18 -22.92 28.86
CA PRO A 30 18.05 -23.54 29.86
C PRO A 30 18.64 -24.84 29.33
N SER A 31 19.89 -25.13 29.73
CA SER A 31 20.49 -26.45 29.50
C SER A 31 19.82 -27.52 30.37
N HIS A 32 19.73 -28.75 29.86
CA HIS A 32 19.37 -29.89 30.68
C HIS A 32 20.62 -30.39 31.43
N GLY A 33 20.49 -30.66 32.74
CA GLY A 33 21.62 -31.01 33.60
C GLY A 33 22.45 -32.20 33.12
N ASP A 34 21.84 -33.16 32.42
CA ASP A 34 22.49 -34.37 31.91
C ASP A 34 22.93 -34.25 30.43
N ALA A 35 22.63 -33.13 29.78
CA ALA A 35 22.81 -32.90 28.35
C ALA A 35 23.15 -31.42 28.06
N PRO A 36 24.34 -30.93 28.47
CA PRO A 36 24.73 -29.54 28.22
C PRO A 36 24.92 -29.26 26.73
N TRP A 37 24.50 -28.06 26.29
CA TRP A 37 24.68 -27.55 24.91
C TRP A 37 26.13 -27.23 24.54
N THR A 38 27.06 -27.41 25.48
CA THR A 38 28.49 -27.16 25.33
C THR A 38 29.28 -28.37 25.82
N GLY A 39 30.42 -28.66 25.19
CA GLY A 39 31.31 -29.76 25.57
C GLY A 39 32.16 -30.27 24.40
N PRO A 40 33.11 -31.18 24.66
CA PRO A 40 34.05 -31.68 23.64
C PRO A 40 33.39 -32.42 22.47
N SER A 41 32.19 -32.95 22.69
CA SER A 41 31.36 -33.67 21.72
C SER A 41 30.29 -32.79 21.07
N ALA A 42 30.12 -31.54 21.52
CA ALA A 42 29.15 -30.61 20.96
C ALA A 42 29.67 -30.01 19.64
N THR A 43 29.15 -30.43 18.48
CA THR A 43 29.53 -29.80 17.20
C THR A 43 28.86 -28.43 17.06
N ARG A 44 29.59 -27.50 16.45
CA ARG A 44 29.18 -26.10 16.25
C ARG A 44 28.25 -25.90 15.05
N ASN A 45 27.51 -26.93 14.65
CA ASN A 45 26.69 -26.89 13.44
C ASN A 45 25.27 -26.46 13.80
N TRP A 46 24.98 -25.19 13.54
CA TRP A 46 23.72 -24.55 13.85
C TRP A 46 23.16 -23.84 12.61
N ASP A 47 21.85 -23.98 12.40
CA ASP A 47 21.09 -23.18 11.46
C ASP A 47 20.45 -22.00 12.20
N ILE A 48 20.58 -20.81 11.64
CA ILE A 48 19.95 -19.60 12.17
C ILE A 48 18.90 -19.15 11.15
N PHE A 49 17.65 -19.14 11.59
CA PHE A 49 16.54 -18.59 10.82
C PHE A 49 16.31 -17.14 11.25
N VAL A 50 16.23 -16.25 10.27
CA VAL A 50 15.97 -14.83 10.47
C VAL A 50 14.72 -14.48 9.68
N THR A 51 13.72 -13.90 10.35
CA THR A 51 12.57 -13.29 9.69
C THR A 51 12.81 -11.78 9.61
N MET A 52 12.76 -11.24 8.41
CA MET A 52 12.86 -9.80 8.17
C MET A 52 11.47 -9.20 8.06
N TYR A 53 11.29 -8.03 8.67
CA TYR A 53 10.06 -7.24 8.58
C TYR A 53 10.44 -5.84 8.08
N GLN A 54 9.66 -5.31 7.14
CA GLN A 54 9.74 -3.90 6.77
C GLN A 54 8.89 -3.11 7.76
N THR A 55 9.50 -2.15 8.45
CA THR A 55 8.75 -1.23 9.32
C THR A 55 8.08 -0.14 8.47
N PRO A 56 6.97 0.46 8.95
CA PRO A 56 6.37 1.61 8.28
C PRO A 56 7.32 2.79 8.09
N ASP A 57 8.34 2.94 8.95
CA ASP A 57 9.34 4.02 8.86
C ASP A 57 10.35 3.83 7.71
N TYR A 58 10.40 2.65 7.09
CA TYR A 58 11.30 2.39 5.97
C TYR A 58 10.68 2.89 4.66
N HIS A 59 11.24 3.98 4.13
CA HIS A 59 10.84 4.57 2.86
C HIS A 59 11.80 4.12 1.74
N PRO A 60 11.37 3.27 0.79
CA PRO A 60 12.15 2.96 -0.40
C PRO A 60 12.53 4.23 -1.16
N ARG A 61 13.66 4.19 -1.87
CA ARG A 61 13.88 5.16 -2.95
C ARG A 61 12.99 4.81 -4.14
N ASN A 62 12.61 5.81 -4.92
CA ASN A 62 11.88 5.56 -6.17
C ASN A 62 12.66 4.58 -7.07
N GLY A 63 11.98 3.52 -7.53
CA GLY A 63 12.55 2.43 -8.33
C GLY A 63 13.35 1.39 -7.53
N GLN A 64 13.38 1.47 -6.20
CA GLN A 64 14.05 0.46 -5.37
C GLN A 64 13.14 -0.75 -5.16
N THR A 65 13.45 -1.85 -5.85
CA THR A 65 12.72 -3.12 -5.75
C THR A 65 13.30 -4.08 -4.73
N ASP A 66 14.54 -3.83 -4.31
CA ASP A 66 15.33 -4.70 -3.47
C ASP A 66 16.20 -3.91 -2.48
N GLY A 67 16.44 -4.52 -1.34
CA GLY A 67 17.26 -3.99 -0.27
C GLY A 67 18.22 -5.05 0.22
N ASN A 68 19.35 -4.60 0.76
CA ASN A 68 20.32 -5.48 1.39
C ASN A 68 20.60 -4.98 2.79
N ALA A 69 20.68 -5.89 3.75
CA ALA A 69 21.16 -5.54 5.08
C ALA A 69 22.63 -5.10 5.01
N LEU A 70 22.96 -4.07 5.80
CA LEU A 70 24.33 -3.59 5.93
C LEU A 70 25.19 -4.60 6.71
N PRO A 71 26.51 -4.70 6.42
CA PRO A 71 27.42 -5.48 7.24
C PRO A 71 27.41 -4.99 8.69
N GLY A 72 27.45 -5.92 9.64
CA GLY A 72 27.42 -5.59 11.06
C GLY A 72 26.95 -6.74 11.95
N LYS A 73 26.94 -6.48 13.26
CA LYS A 73 26.45 -7.42 14.25
C LYS A 73 24.92 -7.41 14.28
N ILE A 74 24.29 -8.56 14.02
CA ILE A 74 22.82 -8.72 14.05
C ILE A 74 22.31 -9.37 15.34
N GLY A 75 23.22 -9.92 16.15
CA GLY A 75 22.86 -10.52 17.42
C GLY A 75 24.08 -11.05 18.16
N THR A 76 23.86 -11.42 19.40
CA THR A 76 24.82 -12.14 20.23
C THR A 76 24.19 -13.45 20.63
N LEU A 77 24.93 -14.54 20.49
CA LEU A 77 24.56 -15.85 20.98
C LEU A 77 25.48 -16.24 22.12
N HIS A 78 24.90 -16.58 23.26
CA HIS A 78 25.62 -17.15 24.39
C HIS A 78 25.23 -18.62 24.53
N ILE A 79 26.21 -19.53 24.50
CA ILE A 79 25.97 -20.96 24.73
C ILE A 79 26.86 -21.41 25.88
N GLY A 80 26.24 -21.85 26.96
CA GLY A 80 26.89 -22.44 28.15
C GLY A 80 26.76 -21.58 29.41
N ASP A 81 27.60 -21.86 30.40
CA ASP A 81 27.58 -21.17 31.70
C ASP A 81 28.12 -19.75 31.59
N ALA A 82 27.89 -18.91 32.62
CA ALA A 82 28.27 -17.49 32.65
C ALA A 82 29.75 -17.17 32.36
N GLY A 83 30.65 -18.17 32.40
CA GLY A 83 32.06 -18.03 32.03
C GLY A 83 32.37 -18.31 30.55
N GLN A 84 31.38 -18.69 29.75
CA GLN A 84 31.57 -18.92 28.31
C GLN A 84 31.58 -17.59 27.54
N ASN A 85 32.27 -17.61 26.39
CA ASN A 85 32.35 -16.44 25.54
C ASN A 85 31.07 -16.29 24.70
N ASP A 86 30.67 -15.03 24.53
CA ASP A 86 29.66 -14.64 23.57
C ASP A 86 30.14 -14.87 22.14
N LEU A 87 29.22 -15.34 21.29
CA LEU A 87 29.39 -15.52 19.86
C LEU A 87 28.63 -14.41 19.14
N ASP A 88 29.36 -13.53 18.47
CA ASP A 88 28.77 -12.46 17.69
C ASP A 88 28.29 -12.99 16.34
N LEU A 89 27.00 -12.80 16.06
CA LEU A 89 26.42 -13.09 14.76
C LEU A 89 26.69 -11.89 13.86
N MET A 90 27.73 -12.03 13.03
CA MET A 90 28.20 -10.99 12.13
C MET A 90 27.71 -11.22 10.71
N MET A 91 27.15 -10.18 10.11
CA MET A 91 26.93 -10.10 8.68
C MET A 91 28.15 -9.49 8.01
N SER A 92 28.78 -10.26 7.11
CA SER A 92 30.01 -9.87 6.42
C SER A 92 29.78 -9.13 5.09
N GLY A 93 28.53 -8.95 4.65
CA GLY A 93 28.20 -8.35 3.35
C GLY A 93 26.69 -8.12 3.17
N ALA A 94 26.29 -7.83 1.93
CA ALA A 94 24.91 -7.82 1.45
C ALA A 94 24.32 -9.25 1.38
N SER A 95 24.47 -10.00 2.47
CA SER A 95 24.18 -11.44 2.54
C SER A 95 22.69 -11.72 2.75
N MET A 96 21.91 -10.70 3.14
CA MET A 96 20.46 -10.77 3.25
C MET A 96 19.86 -9.75 2.29
N ALA A 97 19.41 -10.25 1.14
CA ALA A 97 18.60 -9.51 0.19
C ALA A 97 17.12 -9.67 0.56
N PHE A 98 16.35 -8.60 0.44
CA PHE A 98 14.91 -8.62 0.61
C PHE A 98 14.25 -7.81 -0.50
N SER A 99 13.06 -8.22 -0.93
CA SER A 99 12.21 -7.40 -1.78
C SER A 99 11.65 -6.25 -0.96
N VAL A 100 11.73 -5.04 -1.50
CA VAL A 100 11.08 -3.89 -0.88
C VAL A 100 9.63 -3.85 -1.35
N MET A 101 8.69 -3.65 -0.42
CA MET A 101 7.30 -3.43 -0.81
C MET A 101 7.20 -2.08 -1.54
N GLU A 102 6.81 -2.14 -2.81
CA GLU A 102 6.56 -0.96 -3.63
C GLU A 102 5.40 -0.14 -3.08
N PRO A 103 5.39 1.20 -3.29
CA PRO A 103 4.28 2.00 -2.86
C PRO A 103 2.97 1.52 -3.51
N THR A 104 1.96 1.20 -2.69
CA THR A 104 0.72 0.59 -3.16
C THR A 104 -0.44 0.83 -2.19
N CYS A 105 -1.66 0.73 -2.70
CA CYS A 105 -2.86 0.56 -1.90
C CYS A 105 -3.44 -0.83 -2.11
N GLN A 106 -4.06 -1.41 -1.10
CA GLN A 106 -4.65 -2.76 -1.18
C GLN A 106 -6.12 -2.73 -1.57
N GLY A 107 -6.78 -1.60 -1.35
CA GLY A 107 -8.20 -1.41 -1.65
C GLY A 107 -8.45 -0.06 -2.30
N MET A 108 -9.55 0.02 -3.03
CA MET A 108 -10.10 1.27 -3.57
C MET A 108 -11.61 1.21 -3.56
N GLY A 109 -12.28 2.36 -3.49
CA GLY A 109 -13.71 2.44 -3.29
C GLY A 109 -14.29 3.82 -3.52
N ILE A 110 -15.60 3.91 -3.51
CA ILE A 110 -16.34 5.18 -3.52
C ILE A 110 -17.03 5.35 -2.17
N ASN A 111 -16.99 6.55 -1.61
CA ASN A 111 -17.73 6.95 -0.40
C ASN A 111 -17.53 6.00 0.80
N ASN A 112 -16.27 5.61 1.05
CA ASN A 112 -15.83 4.68 2.09
C ASN A 112 -16.32 3.23 1.96
N ASP A 113 -16.86 2.82 0.81
CA ASP A 113 -17.15 1.42 0.50
C ASP A 113 -16.10 0.86 -0.48
N GLU A 114 -15.28 -0.08 -0.01
CA GLU A 114 -14.20 -0.73 -0.79
C GLU A 114 -14.71 -1.51 -2.01
N TYR A 115 -16.00 -1.84 -2.08
CA TYR A 115 -16.58 -2.59 -3.19
C TYR A 115 -17.42 -1.74 -4.13
N ASP A 116 -17.81 -0.53 -3.71
CA ASP A 116 -18.60 0.36 -4.55
C ASP A 116 -17.72 1.04 -5.61
N ARG A 117 -18.27 1.11 -6.83
CA ARG A 117 -17.63 1.70 -8.02
C ARG A 117 -18.56 2.69 -8.71
N ASP A 118 -19.78 2.82 -8.23
CA ASP A 118 -20.82 3.60 -8.87
C ASP A 118 -21.00 4.93 -8.14
N VAL A 119 -21.25 5.97 -8.92
CA VAL A 119 -21.69 7.26 -8.38
C VAL A 119 -23.09 7.48 -8.94
N ASP A 120 -24.10 7.35 -8.09
CA ASP A 120 -25.48 7.61 -8.48
C ASP A 120 -25.78 9.11 -8.41
N PHE A 121 -26.06 9.70 -9.57
CA PHE A 121 -26.43 11.11 -9.66
C PHE A 121 -27.93 11.31 -9.41
N GLY A 122 -28.73 10.24 -9.50
CA GLY A 122 -30.19 10.25 -9.40
C GLY A 122 -30.89 10.77 -10.66
N ASP A 123 -32.15 11.14 -10.48
CA ASP A 123 -33.00 11.66 -11.55
C ASP A 123 -32.85 13.17 -11.73
N PHE A 124 -32.88 13.62 -12.98
CA PHE A 124 -32.85 15.04 -13.35
C PHE A 124 -33.98 15.39 -14.31
N TYR A 125 -34.47 16.61 -14.19
CA TYR A 125 -35.46 17.18 -15.08
C TYR A 125 -34.78 18.11 -16.10
N ARG A 126 -35.39 18.24 -17.27
CA ARG A 126 -34.88 19.17 -18.30
C ARG A 126 -34.77 20.61 -17.79
N SER A 127 -35.67 21.01 -16.89
CA SER A 127 -35.68 22.32 -16.22
C SER A 127 -34.40 22.60 -15.42
N ASP A 128 -33.72 21.57 -14.93
CA ASP A 128 -32.51 21.72 -14.11
C ASP A 128 -31.36 22.32 -14.94
N PHE A 129 -31.41 22.17 -16.26
CA PHE A 129 -30.40 22.65 -17.19
C PHE A 129 -30.77 23.98 -17.87
N GLU A 130 -31.97 24.52 -17.66
CA GLU A 130 -32.47 25.65 -18.45
C GLU A 130 -31.78 26.98 -18.13
N LYS A 131 -31.26 27.15 -16.91
CA LYS A 131 -30.62 28.42 -16.48
C LYS A 131 -29.14 28.48 -16.84
N THR A 132 -28.42 27.39 -16.59
CA THR A 132 -26.95 27.36 -16.64
C THR A 132 -26.41 26.33 -17.63
N GLY A 133 -27.26 25.42 -18.13
CA GLY A 133 -26.81 24.24 -18.86
C GLY A 133 -26.17 23.18 -17.98
N GLU A 134 -26.21 23.33 -16.65
CA GLU A 134 -25.55 22.44 -15.71
C GLU A 134 -26.50 22.03 -14.57
N SER A 135 -26.43 20.77 -14.15
CA SER A 135 -27.19 20.27 -13.01
C SER A 135 -26.57 20.70 -11.67
N VAL A 136 -27.21 20.32 -10.56
CA VAL A 136 -26.57 20.37 -9.23
C VAL A 136 -25.35 19.45 -9.20
N GLU A 137 -24.29 19.88 -8.50
CA GLU A 137 -23.10 19.06 -8.26
C GLU A 137 -23.38 17.94 -7.25
N LYS A 138 -22.81 16.77 -7.51
CA LYS A 138 -22.87 15.60 -6.65
C LYS A 138 -21.47 15.31 -6.12
N PRO A 139 -21.21 15.50 -4.81
CA PRO A 139 -19.93 15.15 -4.22
C PRO A 139 -19.80 13.63 -4.13
N PHE A 140 -18.59 13.14 -4.35
CA PHE A 140 -18.20 11.76 -4.05
C PHE A 140 -16.73 11.74 -3.67
N THR A 141 -16.35 10.79 -2.82
CA THR A 141 -14.96 10.61 -2.42
C THR A 141 -14.45 9.31 -3.03
N PHE A 142 -13.31 9.38 -3.72
CA PHE A 142 -12.57 8.20 -4.14
C PHE A 142 -11.64 7.79 -3.01
N ASN A 143 -11.93 6.66 -2.38
CA ASN A 143 -11.21 6.16 -1.22
C ASN A 143 -10.18 5.11 -1.63
N LEU A 144 -9.01 5.19 -1.03
CA LEU A 144 -7.95 4.20 -1.11
C LEU A 144 -7.69 3.64 0.28
N PHE A 145 -7.49 2.33 0.39
CA PHE A 145 -7.38 1.64 1.67
C PHE A 145 -6.05 0.94 1.83
N ARG A 146 -5.52 0.96 3.07
CA ARG A 146 -4.28 0.29 3.48
C ARG A 146 -3.14 0.62 2.51
N CYS A 147 -2.83 1.91 2.42
CA CYS A 147 -1.87 2.45 1.49
C CYS A 147 -0.50 2.61 2.14
N SER A 148 0.54 2.24 1.41
CA SER A 148 1.94 2.52 1.72
C SER A 148 2.47 3.44 0.62
N LEU A 149 2.44 4.75 0.82
CA LEU A 149 2.84 5.74 -0.20
C LEU A 149 3.12 7.11 0.44
N THR A 150 3.84 7.99 -0.26
CA THR A 150 3.98 9.40 0.13
C THR A 150 3.22 10.34 -0.79
N THR A 151 3.05 9.95 -2.06
CA THR A 151 2.29 10.73 -3.03
C THR A 151 1.34 9.82 -3.78
N VAL A 152 0.10 10.29 -3.97
CA VAL A 152 -0.85 9.63 -4.85
C VAL A 152 -1.30 10.56 -5.97
N THR A 153 -0.95 10.07 -7.15
CA THR A 153 -1.30 10.46 -8.51
C THR A 153 -2.67 10.03 -9.02
N VAL A 154 -3.52 10.88 -9.60
CA VAL A 154 -4.74 10.45 -10.29
C VAL A 154 -4.90 11.13 -11.64
N THR A 155 -5.16 10.33 -12.67
CA THR A 155 -5.61 10.77 -13.99
C THR A 155 -6.94 10.11 -14.34
N LEU A 156 -7.80 10.78 -15.12
CA LEU A 156 -9.09 10.25 -15.53
C LEU A 156 -9.11 10.01 -17.04
N THR A 157 -9.59 8.84 -17.46
CA THR A 157 -9.81 8.51 -18.88
C THR A 157 -11.24 8.05 -19.09
N GLY A 158 -11.81 8.28 -20.27
CA GLY A 158 -13.14 7.78 -20.62
C GLY A 158 -13.58 8.26 -21.99
N ASN A 159 -14.79 7.90 -22.42
CA ASN A 159 -15.35 8.41 -23.68
C ASN A 159 -15.60 9.91 -23.55
N HIS A 160 -15.14 10.70 -24.52
CA HIS A 160 -15.21 12.15 -24.45
C HIS A 160 -15.40 12.82 -25.83
N GLY A 161 -15.92 14.05 -25.79
CA GLY A 161 -15.95 14.95 -26.93
C GLY A 161 -14.64 15.74 -27.08
N ALA A 162 -14.56 16.60 -28.09
CA ALA A 162 -13.31 17.29 -28.49
C ALA A 162 -12.62 18.13 -27.39
N ASP A 163 -13.37 18.61 -26.40
CA ASP A 163 -12.83 19.45 -25.32
C ASP A 163 -12.22 18.63 -24.16
N ASN A 164 -12.25 17.30 -24.23
CA ASN A 164 -11.62 16.34 -23.31
C ASN A 164 -11.93 16.56 -21.81
N THR A 165 -12.98 17.31 -21.45
CA THR A 165 -13.34 17.64 -20.06
C THR A 165 -14.71 17.09 -19.66
N ILE A 166 -15.41 16.47 -20.60
CA ILE A 166 -16.76 15.94 -20.42
C ILE A 166 -16.76 14.48 -20.84
N LEU A 167 -17.12 13.61 -19.88
CA LEU A 167 -17.46 12.23 -20.14
C LEU A 167 -18.78 12.17 -20.89
N THR A 168 -18.76 11.55 -22.06
CA THR A 168 -19.95 11.37 -22.90
C THR A 168 -20.60 10.03 -22.65
N ASN A 169 -21.90 9.96 -22.87
CA ASN A 169 -22.70 8.76 -22.61
C ASN A 169 -22.08 7.49 -23.22
N SER A 170 -21.91 6.44 -22.41
CA SER A 170 -21.46 5.13 -22.88
C SER A 170 -22.61 4.14 -23.08
N SER A 171 -23.72 4.30 -22.36
CA SER A 171 -24.89 3.41 -22.43
C SER A 171 -26.19 4.13 -22.06
N GLY A 172 -27.33 3.52 -22.36
CA GLY A 172 -28.65 4.11 -22.09
C GLY A 172 -29.23 4.91 -23.26
N SER A 173 -30.40 5.50 -23.04
CA SER A 173 -31.23 6.14 -24.08
C SER A 173 -31.25 7.67 -24.03
N ALA A 174 -30.67 8.28 -23.00
CA ALA A 174 -30.55 9.72 -22.91
C ALA A 174 -29.55 10.27 -23.95
N GLU A 175 -29.83 11.46 -24.46
CA GLU A 175 -28.93 12.18 -25.36
C GLU A 175 -28.81 13.65 -24.94
N GLY A 176 -27.72 14.30 -25.37
CA GLY A 176 -27.52 15.74 -25.20
C GLY A 176 -26.99 16.16 -23.82
N VAL A 177 -26.57 15.20 -23.00
CA VAL A 177 -25.92 15.42 -21.69
C VAL A 177 -24.60 14.65 -21.61
N GLY A 178 -23.70 15.14 -20.76
CA GLY A 178 -22.46 14.47 -20.38
C GLY A 178 -22.08 14.81 -18.95
N VAL A 179 -21.05 14.19 -18.40
CA VAL A 179 -20.60 14.39 -17.01
C VAL A 179 -19.28 15.14 -16.98
N LYS A 180 -19.23 16.22 -16.22
CA LYS A 180 -18.02 16.93 -15.85
C LYS A 180 -17.61 16.50 -14.45
N ILE A 181 -16.34 16.12 -14.29
CA ILE A 181 -15.76 15.76 -12.99
C ILE A 181 -14.79 16.85 -12.57
N ARG A 182 -14.87 17.27 -11.30
CA ARG A 182 -13.90 18.18 -10.68
C ARG A 182 -13.23 17.49 -9.50
N SER A 183 -11.92 17.63 -9.35
CA SER A 183 -11.20 17.25 -8.15
C SER A 183 -11.21 18.39 -7.14
N ILE A 184 -11.27 18.06 -5.86
CA ILE A 184 -11.11 18.99 -4.74
C ILE A 184 -9.89 18.52 -3.95
N ILE A 185 -8.75 19.16 -4.17
CA ILE A 185 -7.49 18.81 -3.49
C ILE A 185 -6.91 20.06 -2.86
N ASN A 186 -6.55 20.00 -1.58
CA ASN A 186 -6.01 21.13 -0.82
C ASN A 186 -6.87 22.41 -0.92
N ASN A 187 -8.20 22.25 -0.88
CA ASN A 187 -9.20 23.31 -1.08
C ASN A 187 -9.15 24.00 -2.46
N ASN A 188 -8.48 23.40 -3.44
CA ASN A 188 -8.49 23.85 -4.83
C ASN A 188 -9.39 22.94 -5.69
N THR A 189 -10.29 23.56 -6.43
CA THR A 189 -11.18 22.87 -7.35
C THR A 189 -10.64 22.93 -8.76
N GLN A 190 -10.44 21.77 -9.38
CA GLN A 190 -9.90 21.67 -10.74
C GLN A 190 -10.79 20.76 -11.59
N THR A 191 -11.10 21.17 -12.82
CA THR A 191 -11.82 20.30 -13.77
C THR A 191 -10.86 19.25 -14.32
N MET A 192 -11.25 17.98 -14.23
CA MET A 192 -10.47 16.87 -14.76
C MET A 192 -10.53 16.85 -16.29
N LYS A 193 -9.40 16.58 -16.93
CA LYS A 193 -9.41 16.10 -18.31
C LYS A 193 -9.59 14.59 -18.31
N VAL A 194 -10.50 14.12 -19.16
CA VAL A 194 -10.94 12.73 -19.28
C VAL A 194 -10.22 11.99 -20.43
N ASP A 195 -9.14 12.56 -20.94
CA ASP A 195 -8.20 11.96 -21.90
C ASP A 195 -6.91 11.44 -21.24
N GLY A 196 -6.81 11.55 -19.91
CA GLY A 196 -5.63 11.16 -19.14
C GLY A 196 -4.47 12.17 -19.15
N SER A 197 -4.62 13.34 -19.79
CA SER A 197 -3.55 14.33 -19.90
C SER A 197 -3.38 15.20 -18.65
N GLU A 198 -4.40 15.29 -17.80
CA GLU A 198 -4.37 16.06 -16.56
C GLU A 198 -4.19 15.14 -15.36
N ARG A 199 -3.27 15.52 -14.46
CA ARG A 199 -2.90 14.77 -13.27
C ARG A 199 -3.17 15.62 -12.03
N VAL A 200 -3.93 15.06 -11.09
CA VAL A 200 -4.23 15.70 -9.80
C VAL A 200 -3.85 14.75 -8.69
N GLY A 201 -3.28 15.26 -7.61
CA GLY A 201 -2.78 14.40 -6.54
C GLY A 201 -2.47 15.14 -5.27
N ILE A 202 -2.25 14.34 -4.22
CA ILE A 202 -1.84 14.81 -2.91
C ILE A 202 -0.48 14.20 -2.56
N THR A 203 0.37 15.02 -1.97
CA THR A 203 1.65 14.60 -1.39
C THR A 203 1.57 14.79 0.11
N TYR A 204 1.88 13.74 0.85
CA TYR A 204 1.97 13.74 2.30
C TYR A 204 3.41 14.08 2.69
N SER A 205 3.59 15.20 3.40
CA SER A 205 4.89 15.63 3.89
C SER A 205 5.07 15.29 5.37
N GLY A 206 6.08 14.49 5.71
CA GLY A 206 6.48 14.21 7.09
C GLY A 206 6.99 12.78 7.30
N ASN A 207 7.80 12.57 8.33
CA ASN A 207 8.43 11.26 8.63
C ASN A 207 7.47 10.21 9.24
N ARG A 208 6.16 10.47 9.31
CA ARG A 208 5.24 9.68 10.17
C ARG A 208 4.13 8.92 9.45
N GLU A 209 3.90 9.15 8.16
CA GLU A 209 2.70 8.64 7.50
C GLU A 209 3.06 8.05 6.14
N TRP A 210 3.96 7.06 6.12
CA TRP A 210 4.09 6.20 4.94
C TRP A 210 2.88 5.27 4.81
N TYR A 211 2.38 4.78 5.94
CA TYR A 211 1.18 3.96 5.98
C TYR A 211 -0.05 4.81 6.29
N HIS A 212 -1.08 4.68 5.45
CA HIS A 212 -2.38 5.28 5.62
C HIS A 212 -3.45 4.19 5.63
N GLU A 213 -4.25 4.13 6.69
CA GLU A 213 -5.37 3.18 6.75
C GLU A 213 -6.43 3.49 5.68
N SER A 214 -6.71 4.78 5.47
CA SER A 214 -7.59 5.27 4.41
C SER A 214 -7.15 6.65 3.94
N ILE A 215 -7.19 6.86 2.62
CA ILE A 215 -6.99 8.14 1.94
C ILE A 215 -8.27 8.45 1.17
N GLY A 216 -8.84 9.62 1.39
CA GLY A 216 -9.95 10.15 0.58
C GLY A 216 -9.46 11.20 -0.40
N LEU A 217 -9.83 11.04 -1.67
CA LEU A 217 -9.66 12.06 -2.70
C LEU A 217 -11.06 12.56 -3.09
N ASP A 218 -11.34 13.82 -2.80
CA ASP A 218 -12.68 14.37 -2.99
C ASP A 218 -12.88 14.84 -4.44
N PHE A 219 -14.06 14.54 -4.98
CA PHE A 219 -14.49 14.93 -6.30
C PHE A 219 -15.93 15.43 -6.29
N THR A 220 -16.30 16.16 -7.33
CA THR A 220 -17.70 16.44 -7.66
C THR A 220 -17.99 16.02 -9.10
N GLY A 221 -19.18 15.47 -9.31
CA GLY A 221 -19.74 15.19 -10.61
C GLY A 221 -20.89 16.14 -10.91
N GLN A 222 -20.99 16.59 -12.16
CA GLN A 222 -22.08 17.47 -12.61
C GLN A 222 -22.51 17.07 -14.01
N LEU A 223 -23.82 16.93 -14.25
CA LEU A 223 -24.35 16.76 -15.60
C LEU A 223 -24.33 18.11 -16.32
N ILE A 224 -23.85 18.09 -17.57
CA ILE A 224 -23.71 19.26 -18.42
C ILE A 224 -24.44 19.00 -19.72
N LYS A 225 -25.18 20.00 -20.18
CA LYS A 225 -25.82 20.01 -21.49
C LYS A 225 -24.76 20.16 -22.59
N ILE A 226 -24.66 19.14 -23.45
CA ILE A 226 -23.78 19.12 -24.63
C ILE A 226 -24.57 19.17 -25.95
N GLY A 227 -25.90 19.12 -25.88
CA GLY A 227 -26.77 19.18 -27.05
C GLY A 227 -28.25 19.28 -26.69
N THR A 228 -29.13 18.87 -27.60
CA THR A 228 -30.57 18.77 -27.33
C THR A 228 -30.84 17.61 -26.38
N ILE A 229 -31.31 17.93 -25.16
CA ILE A 229 -31.58 16.93 -24.13
C ILE A 229 -32.79 16.08 -24.53
N LYS A 230 -32.57 14.76 -24.65
CA LYS A 230 -33.64 13.75 -24.76
C LYS A 230 -33.70 12.95 -23.46
N ALA A 231 -34.92 12.71 -22.99
CA ALA A 231 -35.16 11.91 -21.80
C ALA A 231 -34.78 10.44 -22.03
N GLY A 232 -34.26 9.80 -20.99
CA GLY A 232 -33.81 8.42 -21.03
C GLY A 232 -32.88 8.13 -19.85
N THR A 233 -32.29 6.93 -19.84
CA THR A 233 -31.23 6.59 -18.90
C THR A 233 -29.88 7.07 -19.42
N PHE A 234 -29.02 7.55 -18.54
CA PHE A 234 -27.67 8.00 -18.85
C PHE A 234 -26.68 7.23 -17.99
N GLU A 235 -25.65 6.67 -18.61
CA GLU A 235 -24.59 5.94 -17.94
C GLU A 235 -23.27 6.22 -18.64
N THR A 236 -22.24 6.61 -17.87
CA THR A 236 -20.90 6.83 -18.39
C THR A 236 -19.87 6.10 -17.54
N VAL A 237 -18.84 5.57 -18.19
CA VAL A 237 -17.70 4.96 -17.51
C VAL A 237 -16.48 5.88 -17.60
N GLY A 238 -15.88 6.17 -16.45
CA GLY A 238 -14.58 6.83 -16.34
C GLY A 238 -13.59 5.92 -15.61
N THR A 239 -12.39 5.74 -16.17
CA THR A 239 -11.31 4.97 -15.57
C THR A 239 -10.31 5.91 -14.90
N PHE A 240 -10.28 5.85 -13.57
CA PHE A 240 -9.27 6.52 -12.75
C PHE A 240 -8.00 5.67 -12.73
N THR A 241 -6.89 6.23 -13.19
CA THR A 241 -5.57 5.59 -13.12
C THR A 241 -4.78 6.25 -12.01
N LEU A 242 -4.29 5.41 -11.09
CA LEU A 242 -3.48 5.84 -9.96
C LEU A 242 -2.00 5.67 -10.30
N SER A 243 -1.17 6.56 -9.78
CA SER A 243 0.27 6.27 -9.70
C SER A 243 0.84 6.76 -8.38
N TYR A 244 1.74 5.98 -7.83
CA TYR A 244 2.26 6.16 -6.49
C TYR A 244 3.72 6.59 -6.53
N GLU A 245 4.14 7.37 -5.54
CA GLU A 245 5.54 7.67 -5.24
C GLU A 245 5.83 7.48 -3.75
#